data_AF-A0A7S2H4M3-F1
#
_entry.id   AF-A0A7S2H4M3-F1
#
_cell.length_a   1.000
_cell.length_b   1.000
_cell.length_c   1.000
_cell.angle_alpha   90.00
_cell.angle_beta   90.00
_cell.angle_gamma   90.00
#
_symmetry.space_group_name_H-M   'P 1'
#
loop_
_entity.id
_entity.type
_entity.pdbx_description
1 polymer ?
#
loop_
_entity_poly.entity_id
_entity_poly.type
_entity_poly.pdbx_seq_one_letter_code
_entity_poly.pdbx_strand_id
1 'polypeptide(L)'
;MAANDKRATADAFSEKLNATPAGGDEADRFRAADDRLKALSAAAISTIRGLSGADAEQDLPPEIVEALTCWCFLHDEQPASVASCAKLAEDPDDFRLVGMSSLEYMPEEELTEISQRVGVLDPEVARKRSVAVAEVACAMIEWLQAALALRRWAQEQRAEQAESS
;
A
#
# COMPACT_ATOMS: atom_id res chain seq x y z
N MET A 1 -12.32 -12.07 6.15
CA MET A 1 -13.05 -10.79 6.29
C MET A 1 -13.93 -10.62 5.05
N ALA A 2 -15.24 -10.38 5.19
CA ALA A 2 -16.12 -10.31 4.03
C ALA A 2 -15.87 -9.00 3.25
N ALA A 3 -16.00 -9.01 1.92
CA ALA A 3 -15.79 -7.82 1.07
C ALA A 3 -16.62 -6.58 1.50
N ASN A 4 -17.72 -6.80 2.23
CA ASN A 4 -18.57 -5.76 2.79
C ASN A 4 -17.90 -5.00 3.97
N ASP A 5 -17.05 -5.67 4.75
CA ASP A 5 -16.28 -5.03 5.83
C ASP A 5 -15.20 -4.11 5.24
N LYS A 6 -14.50 -4.55 4.19
CA LYS A 6 -13.44 -3.75 3.55
C LYS A 6 -13.97 -2.42 2.99
N ARG A 7 -15.15 -2.44 2.36
CA ARG A 7 -15.78 -1.23 1.80
C ARG A 7 -16.27 -0.26 2.88
N ALA A 8 -16.92 -0.77 3.92
CA ALA A 8 -17.33 0.05 5.07
C ALA A 8 -16.11 0.67 5.79
N THR A 9 -14.98 -0.04 5.79
CA THR A 9 -13.74 0.44 6.39
C THR A 9 -13.08 1.54 5.55
N ALA A 10 -13.16 1.47 4.22
CA ALA A 10 -12.70 2.53 3.33
C ALA A 10 -13.53 3.83 3.49
N ASP A 11 -14.86 3.71 3.66
CA ASP A 11 -15.75 4.85 3.88
C ASP A 11 -15.51 5.50 5.26
N ALA A 12 -15.38 4.70 6.32
CA ALA A 12 -15.06 5.20 7.67
C ALA A 12 -13.70 5.92 7.73
N PHE A 13 -12.76 5.50 6.87
CA PHE A 13 -11.48 6.17 6.75
C PHE A 13 -11.57 7.51 6.00
N SER A 14 -12.40 7.62 4.96
CA SER A 14 -12.67 8.92 4.30
C SER A 14 -13.21 9.95 5.31
N GLU A 15 -14.06 9.52 6.24
CA GLU A 15 -14.53 10.37 7.35
C GLU A 15 -13.43 10.72 8.38
N LYS A 16 -12.56 9.77 8.77
CA LYS A 16 -11.43 10.06 9.68
C LYS A 16 -10.34 10.94 9.03
N LEU A 17 -10.09 10.79 7.73
CA LEU A 17 -9.22 11.67 6.96
C LEU A 17 -9.75 13.11 6.95
N ASN A 18 -11.07 13.28 6.87
CA ASN A 18 -11.69 14.60 7.00
C ASN A 18 -11.56 15.22 8.41
N ALA A 19 -11.24 14.42 9.43
CA ALA A 19 -10.89 14.90 10.78
C ALA A 19 -9.39 15.15 10.96
N THR A 20 -8.55 14.69 10.03
CA THR A 20 -7.13 15.06 9.96
C THR A 20 -7.07 16.44 9.31
N PRO A 21 -6.24 17.41 9.75
CA PRO A 21 -6.29 18.76 9.21
C PRO A 21 -6.25 18.70 7.67
N ALA A 22 -7.32 19.15 7.01
CA ALA A 22 -7.58 18.84 5.61
C ALA A 22 -6.54 19.38 4.61
N GLY A 23 -5.49 20.06 5.08
CA GLY A 23 -4.48 20.77 4.29
C GLY A 23 -3.04 20.59 4.78
N GLY A 24 -2.59 19.35 4.98
CA GLY A 24 -1.16 19.03 5.10
C GLY A 24 -0.60 18.46 3.79
N ASP A 25 0.65 18.75 3.47
CA ASP A 25 1.34 18.23 2.27
C ASP A 25 1.30 16.69 2.21
N GLU A 26 1.29 16.02 3.36
CA GLU A 26 1.18 14.56 3.50
C GLU A 26 -0.18 14.03 3.03
N ALA A 27 -1.27 14.75 3.33
CA ALA A 27 -2.61 14.36 2.91
C ALA A 27 -2.75 14.50 1.39
N ASP A 28 -2.18 15.55 0.79
CA ASP A 28 -2.19 15.74 -0.66
C ASP A 28 -1.31 14.72 -1.38
N ARG A 29 -0.14 14.39 -0.84
CA ARG A 29 0.71 13.31 -1.36
C ARG A 29 0.01 11.97 -1.32
N PHE A 30 -0.68 11.66 -0.22
CA PHE A 30 -1.45 10.43 -0.11
C PHE A 30 -2.59 10.39 -1.12
N ARG A 31 -3.40 11.45 -1.25
CA ARG A 31 -4.47 11.52 -2.27
C ARG A 31 -3.94 11.29 -3.68
N ALA A 32 -2.82 11.93 -4.02
CA ALA A 32 -2.20 11.74 -5.33
C ALA A 32 -1.71 10.30 -5.57
N ALA A 33 -1.13 9.65 -4.56
CA ALA A 33 -0.70 8.26 -4.66
C ALA A 33 -1.88 7.27 -4.71
N ASP A 34 -2.94 7.54 -3.93
CA ASP A 34 -4.19 6.78 -3.92
C ASP A 34 -4.94 6.87 -5.25
N ASP A 35 -5.00 8.06 -5.85
CA ASP A 35 -5.58 8.26 -7.18
C ASP A 35 -4.79 7.50 -8.25
N ARG A 36 -3.45 7.45 -8.17
CA ARG A 36 -2.62 6.67 -9.09
C ARG A 36 -2.87 5.16 -8.95
N LEU A 37 -2.94 4.66 -7.72
CA LEU A 37 -3.26 3.26 -7.46
C LEU A 37 -4.65 2.90 -8.02
N LYS A 38 -5.65 3.76 -7.78
CA LYS A 38 -7.02 3.58 -8.29
C LYS A 38 -7.12 3.70 -9.81
N ALA A 39 -6.26 4.50 -10.42
CA ALA A 39 -6.18 4.66 -11.87
C ALA A 39 -5.50 3.47 -12.58
N LEU A 40 -4.82 2.57 -11.86
CA LEU A 40 -4.23 1.37 -12.45
C LEU A 40 -5.29 0.57 -13.21
N SER A 41 -5.03 0.27 -14.48
CA SER A 41 -5.95 -0.54 -15.27
C SER A 41 -6.01 -1.98 -14.75
N ALA A 42 -7.15 -2.65 -14.92
CA ALA A 42 -7.26 -4.07 -14.61
C ALA A 42 -6.25 -4.92 -15.40
N ALA A 43 -5.87 -4.47 -16.60
CA ALA A 43 -4.84 -5.10 -17.42
C ALA A 43 -3.45 -4.97 -16.77
N ALA A 44 -3.12 -3.81 -16.20
CA ALA A 44 -1.87 -3.62 -15.46
C ALA A 44 -1.81 -4.54 -14.22
N ILE A 45 -2.89 -4.61 -13.43
CA ILE A 45 -2.97 -5.50 -12.27
C ILE A 45 -2.88 -6.98 -12.68
N SER A 46 -3.49 -7.35 -13.81
CA SER A 46 -3.41 -8.71 -14.35
C SER A 46 -1.99 -9.15 -14.69
N THR A 47 -1.04 -8.23 -14.85
CA THR A 47 0.39 -8.60 -15.05
C THR A 47 0.97 -9.34 -13.84
N ILE A 48 0.47 -9.06 -12.63
CA ILE A 48 0.88 -9.73 -11.39
C ILE A 48 0.45 -11.20 -11.40
N ARG A 49 -0.69 -11.54 -12.02
CA ARG A 49 -1.16 -12.93 -12.10
C ARG A 49 -0.17 -13.85 -12.80
N GLY A 50 0.67 -13.32 -13.70
CA GLY A 50 1.74 -14.06 -14.35
C GLY A 50 2.86 -14.50 -13.41
N LEU A 51 2.88 -14.00 -12.17
CA LEU A 51 3.91 -14.25 -11.16
C LEU A 51 3.54 -15.36 -10.17
N SER A 52 2.47 -16.13 -10.43
CA SER A 52 2.02 -17.21 -9.53
C SER A 52 2.91 -18.47 -9.53
N GLY A 53 3.94 -18.52 -10.37
CA GLY A 53 4.87 -19.66 -10.48
C GLY A 53 5.96 -19.62 -9.41
N ALA A 54 6.43 -20.80 -8.98
CA ALA A 54 7.46 -20.93 -7.93
C ALA A 54 8.82 -20.28 -8.31
N ASP A 55 9.10 -20.12 -9.60
CA ASP A 55 10.32 -19.50 -10.11
C ASP A 55 10.17 -17.98 -10.37
N ALA A 56 8.95 -17.44 -10.30
CA ALA A 56 8.67 -16.05 -10.66
C ALA A 56 9.34 -15.04 -9.70
N GLU A 57 9.53 -15.40 -8.43
CA GLU A 57 10.25 -14.55 -7.46
C GLU A 57 11.74 -14.40 -7.80
N GLN A 58 12.35 -15.41 -8.42
CA GLN A 58 13.79 -15.40 -8.70
C GLN A 58 14.16 -14.47 -9.87
N ASP A 59 13.22 -14.25 -10.78
CA ASP A 59 13.39 -13.40 -11.96
C ASP A 59 12.99 -11.94 -11.71
N LEU A 60 12.42 -11.62 -10.54
CA LEU A 60 11.98 -10.28 -10.21
C LEU A 60 13.07 -9.46 -9.50
N PRO A 61 13.18 -8.16 -9.82
CA PRO A 61 14.00 -7.24 -9.04
C PRO A 61 13.56 -7.22 -7.57
N PRO A 62 14.52 -7.15 -6.61
CA PRO A 62 14.22 -7.25 -5.18
C PRO A 62 13.24 -6.18 -4.70
N GLU A 63 13.32 -4.96 -5.23
CA GLU A 63 12.39 -3.88 -4.87
C GLU A 63 10.94 -4.17 -5.27
N ILE A 64 10.72 -4.97 -6.33
CA ILE A 64 9.38 -5.38 -6.77
C ILE A 64 8.86 -6.51 -5.88
N VAL A 65 9.71 -7.51 -5.58
CA VAL A 65 9.37 -8.59 -4.64
C VAL A 65 8.98 -7.99 -3.30
N GLU A 66 9.75 -7.03 -2.83
CA GLU A 66 9.54 -6.34 -1.57
C GLU A 66 8.21 -5.57 -1.56
N ALA A 67 7.92 -4.79 -2.61
CA ALA A 67 6.66 -4.07 -2.77
C ALA A 67 5.45 -5.02 -2.76
N LEU A 68 5.50 -6.12 -3.51
CA LEU A 68 4.42 -7.12 -3.58
C LEU A 68 4.22 -7.84 -2.23
N THR A 69 5.31 -8.09 -1.50
CA THR A 69 5.27 -8.73 -0.18
C THR A 69 4.66 -7.79 0.87
N CYS A 70 5.10 -6.53 0.93
CA CYS A 70 4.50 -5.50 1.77
C CYS A 70 3.01 -5.30 1.48
N TRP A 71 2.60 -5.42 0.22
CA TRP A 71 1.19 -5.35 -0.16
C TRP A 71 0.36 -6.50 0.40
N CYS A 72 0.89 -7.73 0.35
CA CYS A 72 0.22 -8.89 0.95
C CYS A 72 -0.02 -8.70 2.45
N PHE A 73 0.95 -8.12 3.16
CA PHE A 73 0.79 -7.80 4.58
C PHE A 73 -0.38 -6.85 4.83
N LEU A 74 -0.59 -5.84 3.98
CA LEU A 74 -1.73 -4.93 4.13
C LEU A 74 -3.10 -5.55 3.86
N HIS A 75 -3.12 -6.65 3.11
CA HIS A 75 -4.32 -7.43 2.83
C HIS A 75 -4.56 -8.57 3.84
N ASP A 76 -3.75 -8.67 4.90
CA ASP A 76 -3.74 -9.79 5.86
C ASP A 76 -3.54 -11.17 5.19
N GLU A 77 -2.87 -11.21 4.03
CA GLU A 77 -2.67 -12.44 3.28
C GLU A 77 -1.38 -13.14 3.75
N GLN A 78 -1.56 -14.32 4.37
CA GLN A 78 -0.48 -15.13 4.93
C GLN A 78 -0.40 -16.48 4.21
N PRO A 79 0.79 -16.92 3.75
CA PRO A 79 2.09 -16.24 3.86
C PRO A 79 2.22 -15.06 2.87
N ALA A 80 2.86 -13.97 3.29
CA ALA A 80 3.19 -12.85 2.41
C ALA A 80 4.25 -13.30 1.39
N SER A 81 3.88 -13.36 0.12
CA SER A 81 4.74 -13.80 -0.98
C SER A 81 4.24 -13.23 -2.31
N VAL A 82 5.06 -13.25 -3.35
CA VAL A 82 4.64 -12.83 -4.70
C VAL A 82 3.51 -13.72 -5.21
N ALA A 83 3.54 -15.02 -4.90
CA ALA A 83 2.46 -15.95 -5.26
C ALA A 83 1.14 -15.60 -4.59
N SER A 84 1.17 -15.17 -3.32
CA SER A 84 -0.02 -14.66 -2.61
C SER A 84 -0.51 -13.34 -3.20
N CYS A 85 0.41 -12.45 -3.58
CA CYS A 85 0.07 -11.19 -4.25
C CYS A 85 -0.61 -11.44 -5.60
N ALA A 86 -0.15 -12.43 -6.36
CA ALA A 86 -0.77 -12.86 -7.61
C ALA A 86 -2.19 -13.38 -7.44
N LYS A 87 -2.53 -14.00 -6.30
CA LYS A 87 -3.91 -14.38 -5.96
C LYS A 87 -4.77 -13.17 -5.64
N LEU A 88 -4.25 -12.21 -4.88
CA LEU A 88 -4.97 -10.96 -4.59
C LEU A 88 -5.29 -10.20 -5.89
N ALA A 89 -4.37 -10.22 -6.86
CA ALA A 89 -4.55 -9.58 -8.16
C ALA A 89 -5.61 -10.26 -9.07
N GLU A 90 -6.22 -11.38 -8.66
CA GLU A 90 -7.34 -11.99 -9.40
C GLU A 90 -8.62 -11.15 -9.36
N ASP A 91 -8.78 -10.35 -8.30
CA ASP A 91 -9.83 -9.35 -8.18
C ASP A 91 -9.18 -7.95 -8.15
N PRO A 92 -9.10 -7.26 -9.30
CA PRO A 92 -8.49 -5.93 -9.37
C PRO A 92 -9.19 -4.87 -8.51
N ASP A 93 -10.47 -5.06 -8.19
CA ASP A 93 -11.20 -4.12 -7.35
C ASP A 93 -10.85 -4.36 -5.87
N ASP A 94 -10.78 -5.61 -5.42
CA ASP A 94 -10.30 -5.95 -4.08
C ASP A 94 -8.80 -5.66 -3.89
N PHE A 95 -7.98 -5.87 -4.93
CA PHE A 95 -6.54 -5.57 -4.93
C PHE A 95 -6.26 -4.07 -4.69
N ARG A 96 -7.11 -3.19 -5.21
CA ARG A 96 -7.02 -1.74 -4.98
C ARG A 96 -7.61 -1.32 -3.63
N LEU A 97 -8.47 -2.14 -3.02
CA LEU A 97 -9.09 -1.90 -1.71
C LEU A 97 -8.12 -2.23 -0.57
N VAL A 98 -6.95 -1.58 -0.58
CA VAL A 98 -6.09 -1.48 0.59
C VAL A 98 -6.59 -0.33 1.46
N GLY A 99 -7.10 -0.69 2.64
CA GLY A 99 -7.51 0.28 3.64
C GLY A 99 -6.33 0.76 4.47
N MET A 100 -6.18 2.07 4.63
CA MET A 100 -5.32 2.67 5.66
C MET A 100 -5.67 2.20 7.09
N SER A 101 -6.83 1.59 7.29
CA SER A 101 -7.20 0.88 8.52
C SER A 101 -6.27 -0.29 8.83
N SER A 102 -5.81 -1.05 7.81
CA SER A 102 -4.85 -2.14 8.01
C SER A 102 -3.57 -1.57 8.61
N LEU A 103 -3.15 -0.39 8.15
CA LEU A 103 -2.08 0.35 8.79
C LEU A 103 -2.52 0.79 10.19
N GLU A 104 -3.60 1.55 10.37
CA GLU A 104 -4.03 2.13 11.66
C GLU A 104 -4.03 1.11 12.82
N TYR A 105 -4.50 -0.11 12.59
CA TYR A 105 -4.58 -1.18 13.58
C TYR A 105 -3.35 -2.10 13.63
N MET A 106 -2.38 -1.91 12.74
CA MET A 106 -1.12 -2.65 12.73
C MET A 106 -0.31 -2.39 14.01
N PRO A 107 0.25 -3.43 14.63
CA PRO A 107 1.19 -3.30 15.74
C PRO A 107 2.37 -2.39 15.38
N GLU A 108 2.88 -1.64 16.36
CA GLU A 108 4.00 -0.70 16.15
C GLU A 108 5.27 -1.40 15.64
N GLU A 109 5.50 -2.65 16.05
CA GLU A 109 6.62 -3.49 15.61
C GLU A 109 6.52 -3.81 14.11
N GLU A 110 5.37 -4.30 13.65
CA GLU A 110 5.11 -4.60 12.24
C GLU A 110 5.14 -3.33 11.37
N LEU A 111 4.60 -2.23 11.90
CA LEU A 111 4.63 -0.93 11.24
C LEU A 111 6.07 -0.43 11.07
N THR A 112 6.91 -0.59 12.10
CA THR A 112 8.32 -0.21 12.05
C THR A 112 9.07 -1.06 11.02
N GLU A 113 8.81 -2.36 11.00
CA GLU A 113 9.40 -3.27 10.01
C GLU A 113 9.03 -2.86 8.58
N ILE A 114 7.73 -2.67 8.30
CA ILE A 114 7.26 -2.24 6.98
C ILE A 114 7.81 -0.86 6.63
N SER A 115 7.90 0.07 7.57
CA SER A 115 8.46 1.40 7.33
C SER A 115 9.94 1.34 6.95
N GLN A 116 10.72 0.48 7.58
CA GLN A 116 12.14 0.29 7.24
C GLN A 116 12.29 -0.35 5.85
N ARG A 117 11.48 -1.36 5.55
CA ARG A 117 11.49 -2.09 4.27
C ARG A 117 11.09 -1.19 3.11
N VAL A 118 9.98 -0.45 3.26
CA VAL A 118 9.45 0.47 2.24
C VAL A 118 10.27 1.76 2.12
N GLY A 119 10.84 2.25 3.21
CA GLY A 119 11.57 3.51 3.24
C GLY A 119 12.86 3.51 2.42
N VAL A 120 13.41 2.33 2.11
CA VAL A 120 14.59 2.17 1.25
C VAL A 120 14.24 1.88 -0.22
N LEU A 121 12.96 1.68 -0.53
CA LEU A 121 12.51 1.43 -1.91
C LEU A 121 12.44 2.74 -2.69
N ASP A 122 12.97 2.73 -3.92
CA ASP A 122 12.86 3.85 -4.84
C ASP A 122 11.83 3.53 -5.94
N PRO A 123 10.67 4.22 -5.97
CA PRO A 123 9.64 3.99 -6.99
C PRO A 123 10.15 4.28 -8.41
N GLU A 124 11.13 5.17 -8.59
CA GLU A 124 11.73 5.44 -9.91
C GLU A 124 12.62 4.29 -10.37
N VAL A 125 13.28 3.59 -9.43
CA VAL A 125 14.04 2.38 -9.75
C VAL A 125 13.10 1.28 -10.22
N ALA A 126 11.99 1.06 -9.52
CA ALA A 126 10.96 0.10 -9.92
C ALA A 126 10.38 0.45 -11.30
N ARG A 127 10.04 1.72 -11.56
CA ARG A 127 9.48 2.21 -12.83
C ARG A 127 10.40 1.99 -14.03
N LYS A 128 11.73 2.06 -13.83
CA LYS A 128 12.73 1.87 -14.88
C LYS A 128 12.98 0.41 -15.23
N ARG A 129 12.37 -0.56 -14.53
CA ARG A 129 12.53 -1.98 -14.82
C ARG A 129 11.73 -2.40 -16.05
N SER A 130 12.33 -3.22 -16.90
CA SER A 130 11.69 -3.76 -18.10
C SER A 130 10.79 -4.98 -17.81
N VAL A 131 10.06 -4.97 -16.68
CA VAL A 131 9.15 -6.05 -16.28
C VAL A 131 7.72 -5.55 -16.28
N ALA A 132 6.77 -6.40 -16.67
CA ALA A 132 5.37 -6.00 -16.84
C ALA A 132 4.71 -5.45 -15.56
N VAL A 133 5.18 -5.91 -14.40
CA VAL A 133 4.69 -5.50 -13.07
C VAL A 133 5.29 -4.17 -12.57
N ALA A 134 6.27 -3.59 -13.28
CA ALA A 134 7.01 -2.41 -12.84
C ALA A 134 6.10 -1.20 -12.55
N GLU A 135 5.09 -0.96 -13.39
CA GLU A 135 4.13 0.14 -13.22
C GLU A 135 3.30 -0.05 -11.94
N VAL A 136 2.82 -1.27 -11.70
CA VAL A 136 2.00 -1.59 -10.52
C VAL A 136 2.84 -1.50 -9.25
N ALA A 137 4.03 -2.09 -9.24
CA ALA A 137 4.95 -2.03 -8.11
C ALA A 137 5.36 -0.58 -7.77
N CYS A 138 5.57 0.26 -8.78
CA CYS A 138 5.85 1.68 -8.59
C CYS A 138 4.69 2.39 -7.87
N ALA A 139 3.45 2.21 -8.34
CA ALA A 139 2.27 2.78 -7.70
C ALA A 139 2.08 2.27 -6.26
N MET A 140 2.36 0.99 -6.01
CA MET A 140 2.31 0.40 -4.67
C MET A 140 3.35 1.02 -3.73
N ILE A 141 4.59 1.21 -4.19
CA ILE A 141 5.66 1.86 -3.39
C ILE A 141 5.26 3.30 -3.07
N GLU A 142 4.82 4.09 -4.05
CA GLU A 142 4.38 5.48 -3.85
C GLU A 142 3.23 5.54 -2.82
N TRP A 143 2.26 4.63 -2.93
CA TRP A 143 1.14 4.53 -2.00
C TRP A 143 1.60 4.18 -0.59
N LEU A 144 2.43 3.13 -0.43
CA LEU A 144 2.94 2.69 0.87
C LEU A 144 3.71 3.82 1.58
N GLN A 145 4.59 4.51 0.86
CA GLN A 145 5.37 5.62 1.41
C GLN A 145 4.48 6.78 1.85
N ALA A 146 3.51 7.17 1.02
CA ALA A 146 2.59 8.25 1.33
C ALA A 146 1.66 7.91 2.50
N ALA A 147 1.18 6.67 2.57
CA ALA A 147 0.33 6.16 3.64
C ALA A 147 1.04 6.17 5.01
N LEU A 148 2.29 5.70 5.04
CA LEU A 148 3.13 5.72 6.25
C LEU A 148 3.45 7.15 6.70
N ALA A 149 3.80 8.04 5.77
CA ALA A 149 4.08 9.44 6.06
C ALA A 149 2.84 10.15 6.63
N LEU A 150 1.67 9.95 6.02
CA LEU A 150 0.40 10.50 6.49
C LEU A 150 0.05 10.01 7.89
N ARG A 151 0.26 8.72 8.18
CA ARG A 151 0.01 8.15 9.51
C ARG A 151 0.93 8.78 10.56
N ARG A 152 2.23 8.88 10.26
CA ARG A 152 3.21 9.50 11.16
C ARG A 152 2.84 10.95 11.46
N TRP A 153 2.55 11.73 10.43
CA TRP A 153 2.11 13.11 10.59
C TRP A 153 0.82 13.21 11.42
N ALA A 154 -0.16 12.33 11.18
CA ALA A 154 -1.39 12.31 11.98
C ALA A 154 -1.14 11.94 13.45
N GLN A 155 -0.13 11.13 13.76
CA GLN A 155 0.29 10.84 15.13
C GLN A 155 0.97 12.05 15.79
N GLU A 156 1.87 12.72 15.08
CA GLU A 156 2.56 13.94 15.54
C GLU A 156 1.53 15.04 15.88
N GLN A 157 0.58 15.30 14.98
CA GLN A 157 -0.48 16.29 15.19
C GLN A 157 -1.36 16.00 16.43
N ARG A 158 -1.63 14.72 16.72
CA ARG A 158 -2.41 14.33 17.91
C ARG A 158 -1.62 14.52 19.20
N ALA A 159 -0.31 14.26 19.16
CA ALA A 159 0.57 14.51 20.30
C ALA A 159 0.64 16.02 20.61
N GLU A 160 0.85 16.85 19.60
CA GLU A 160 0.90 18.32 19.74
C GLU A 160 -0.41 18.91 20.29
N GLN A 161 -1.56 18.37 19.86
CA GLN A 161 -2.87 18.77 20.39
C GLN A 161 -3.10 18.34 21.84
N ALA A 162 -2.60 17.16 22.23
CA ALA A 162 -2.70 16.66 23.60
C ALA A 162 -1.76 17.41 24.57
N GLU A 163 -0.62 17.90 24.11
CA GLU A 163 0.32 18.71 24.91
C GLU A 163 -0.13 20.18 25.06
N SER A 164 -1.01 20.65 24.16
CA SER A 164 -1.55 22.02 24.17
C SER A 164 -2.91 22.16 24.88
N SER A 165 -3.48 21.05 25.39
CA SER A 165 -4.77 20.99 26.10
C SER A 165 -4.59 20.79 27.60
#